data_AF-A0AAI9T715-F1
#
_entry.id   AF-A0AAI9T715-F1
#
_cell.length_a   1.000
_cell.length_b   1.000
_cell.length_c   1.000
_cell.angle_alpha   90.00
_cell.angle_beta   90.00
_cell.angle_gamma   90.00
#
_symmetry.space_group_name_H-M   'P 1'
#
loop_
_entity.id
_entity.type
_entity.pdbx_description
1 polymer ?
#
loop_
_entity_poly.entity_id
_entity_poly.type
_entity_poly.pdbx_seq_one_letter_code
_entity_poly.pdbx_strand_id
1 'polypeptide(L)'
;MTYILTTTISSNFASPIHPTNWSKPRGQPGTYDMALAHSFFESLRTGSEILIPSFDKSKFNGEGGRTPKETWARVPAGTAIDVVVFEGWCVGFQPLEKAAVRQQWEEGSQKQIGLEYPTGTLRDHAVEHLLDVNTQLCGYCNLFFIGPQHLNFLVHLDTDDLVNVYRWRMQQEHALRTRRNESYDG
;
A
#
# COMPACT_ATOMS: atom_id res chain seq x y z
N MET A 1 -18.10 1.26 22.47
CA MET A 1 -17.09 2.19 21.91
C MET A 1 -16.78 1.66 20.53
N THR A 2 -17.11 2.40 19.48
CA THR A 2 -16.80 2.03 18.10
C THR A 2 -15.32 2.33 17.85
N TYR A 3 -14.51 1.32 17.59
CA TYR A 3 -13.10 1.49 17.24
C TYR A 3 -12.96 1.47 15.72
N ILE A 4 -12.59 2.61 15.12
CA ILE A 4 -12.17 2.67 13.73
C ILE A 4 -10.66 2.44 13.71
N LEU A 5 -10.23 1.33 13.14
CA LEU A 5 -8.82 0.98 13.00
C LEU A 5 -8.38 1.30 11.58
N THR A 6 -7.46 2.25 11.41
CA THR A 6 -6.72 2.47 10.14
C THR A 6 -5.32 1.90 10.32
N THR A 7 -4.85 1.10 9.37
CA THR A 7 -3.48 0.56 9.39
C THR A 7 -2.85 0.63 8.01
N THR A 8 -1.55 0.96 7.97
CA THR A 8 -0.70 0.82 6.79
C THR A 8 0.43 -0.13 7.14
N ILE A 9 0.45 -1.31 6.51
CA ILE A 9 1.41 -2.37 6.86
C ILE A 9 2.53 -2.40 5.85
N SER A 10 3.57 -1.58 6.08
CA SER A 10 4.77 -1.55 5.24
C SER A 10 5.88 -2.43 5.85
N SER A 11 6.72 -3.02 5.00
CA SER A 11 7.93 -3.73 5.44
C SER A 11 8.93 -2.79 6.12
N ASN A 12 9.79 -3.37 6.96
CA ASN A 12 10.99 -2.68 7.41
C ASN A 12 12.04 -2.79 6.29
N PHE A 13 12.52 -1.66 5.77
CA PHE A 13 13.64 -1.61 4.84
C PHE A 13 14.99 -1.99 5.49
N ALA A 14 15.01 -2.28 6.80
CA ALA A 14 16.21 -2.49 7.60
C ALA A 14 16.40 -3.93 8.15
N SER A 15 15.78 -4.97 7.58
CA SER A 15 16.05 -6.37 7.99
C SER A 15 16.79 -7.18 6.90
N PRO A 16 17.94 -7.80 7.21
CA PRO A 16 18.80 -8.50 6.23
C PRO A 16 18.31 -9.90 5.82
N ILE A 17 17.01 -10.21 5.96
CA ILE A 17 16.52 -11.61 5.96
C ILE A 17 15.83 -12.02 4.64
N HIS A 18 16.01 -11.27 3.55
CA HIS A 18 15.59 -11.74 2.22
C HIS A 18 16.77 -11.76 1.24
N PRO A 19 17.41 -12.93 1.02
CA PRO A 19 18.60 -13.08 0.18
C PRO A 19 18.29 -13.14 -1.32
N THR A 20 17.14 -12.63 -1.77
CA THR A 20 16.84 -12.48 -3.20
C THR A 20 16.42 -11.04 -3.46
N ASN A 21 17.40 -10.30 -3.98
CA ASN A 21 17.27 -9.17 -4.90
C ASN A 21 15.96 -8.39 -4.80
N TRP A 22 16.00 -7.20 -4.17
CA TRP A 22 15.57 -5.94 -4.80
C TRP A 22 15.45 -4.80 -3.75
N SER A 23 16.11 -3.66 -4.00
CA SER A 23 15.89 -2.35 -3.36
C SER A 23 14.67 -1.63 -3.99
N LYS A 24 13.42 -1.98 -3.60
CA LYS A 24 12.17 -1.44 -4.21
C LYS A 24 11.90 -0.22 -3.36
N PRO A 25 11.81 0.99 -3.93
CA PRO A 25 11.21 2.07 -3.18
C PRO A 25 9.82 1.61 -2.72
N ARG A 26 9.49 1.89 -1.47
CA ARG A 26 8.23 1.46 -0.85
C ARG A 26 7.02 1.83 -1.69
N GLY A 27 6.02 0.94 -1.73
CA GLY A 27 4.68 1.29 -2.20
C GLY A 27 4.05 0.24 -3.11
N GLN A 28 4.84 -0.48 -3.91
CA GLN A 28 4.31 -1.50 -4.81
C GLN A 28 3.93 -2.79 -4.06
N PRO A 29 2.97 -3.59 -4.59
CA PRO A 29 2.75 -4.95 -4.12
C PRO A 29 4.07 -5.72 -4.00
N GLY A 30 4.27 -6.34 -2.84
CA GLY A 30 5.53 -7.03 -2.48
C GLY A 30 6.45 -6.24 -1.55
N THR A 31 6.17 -4.97 -1.24
CA THR A 31 6.91 -4.20 -0.20
C THR A 31 6.20 -4.18 1.16
N TYR A 32 5.26 -5.08 1.38
CA TYR A 32 4.47 -5.18 2.62
C TYR A 32 4.99 -6.33 3.49
N ASP A 33 4.87 -6.19 4.81
CA ASP A 33 5.21 -7.29 5.72
C ASP A 33 4.04 -8.25 5.85
N MET A 34 4.14 -9.33 5.08
CA MET A 34 3.11 -10.35 4.94
C MET A 34 2.97 -11.23 6.19
N ALA A 35 3.98 -11.32 7.05
CA ALA A 35 3.81 -12.04 8.31
C ALA A 35 3.05 -11.17 9.32
N LEU A 36 3.41 -9.90 9.39
CA LEU A 36 2.80 -8.95 10.30
C LEU A 36 1.31 -8.75 10.00
N ALA A 37 0.97 -8.51 8.75
CA ALA A 37 -0.42 -8.29 8.42
C ALA A 37 -1.26 -9.54 8.71
N HIS A 38 -0.73 -10.75 8.51
CA HIS A 38 -1.46 -12.00 8.76
C HIS A 38 -1.74 -12.11 10.26
N SER A 39 -0.73 -11.83 11.09
CA SER A 39 -0.92 -11.82 12.55
C SER A 39 -1.96 -10.79 13.00
N PHE A 40 -2.04 -9.62 12.34
CA PHE A 40 -3.04 -8.60 12.64
C PHE A 40 -4.46 -9.07 12.34
N PHE A 41 -4.72 -9.61 11.15
CA PHE A 41 -6.04 -10.11 10.78
C PHE A 41 -6.45 -11.34 11.60
N GLU A 42 -5.49 -12.20 11.95
CA GLU A 42 -5.76 -13.34 12.81
C GLU A 42 -6.10 -12.92 14.26
N SER A 43 -5.46 -11.87 14.79
CA SER A 43 -5.87 -11.28 16.08
C SER A 43 -7.29 -10.74 16.03
N LEU A 44 -7.69 -10.08 14.93
CA LEU A 44 -9.06 -9.62 14.73
C LEU A 44 -10.05 -10.78 14.71
N ARG A 45 -9.73 -11.86 13.98
CA ARG A 45 -10.60 -13.04 13.84
C ARG A 45 -10.78 -13.81 15.13
N THR A 46 -9.72 -13.92 15.93
CA THR A 46 -9.72 -14.69 17.19
C THR A 46 -10.16 -13.87 18.40
N GLY A 47 -10.30 -12.54 18.27
CA GLY A 47 -10.60 -11.64 19.38
C GLY A 47 -9.46 -11.51 20.39
N SER A 48 -8.24 -11.86 19.96
CA SER A 48 -7.01 -11.70 20.76
C SER A 48 -6.63 -10.23 20.89
N GLU A 49 -5.59 -9.93 21.68
CA GLU A 49 -5.02 -8.58 21.68
C GLU A 49 -4.59 -8.19 20.25
N ILE A 50 -4.97 -6.98 19.83
CA ILE A 50 -4.61 -6.44 18.51
C ILE A 50 -3.59 -5.33 18.72
N LEU A 51 -2.41 -5.50 18.14
CA LEU A 51 -1.41 -4.44 18.03
C LEU A 51 -1.52 -3.83 16.64
N ILE A 52 -1.84 -2.54 16.57
CA ILE A 52 -2.04 -1.83 15.30
C ILE A 52 -0.68 -1.32 14.82
N PRO A 53 -0.12 -1.87 13.73
CA PRO A 53 1.19 -1.44 13.26
C PRO A 53 1.22 0.03 12.89
N SER A 54 2.31 0.70 13.24
CA SER A 54 2.55 2.09 12.85
C SER A 54 3.85 2.22 12.07
N PHE A 55 3.83 3.09 11.06
CA PHE A 55 4.93 3.34 10.14
C PHE A 55 5.17 4.84 10.00
N ASP A 56 6.41 5.26 10.21
CA ASP A 56 6.83 6.65 10.10
C ASP A 56 7.59 6.85 8.80
N LYS A 57 6.98 7.62 7.88
CA LYS A 57 7.54 7.92 6.56
C LYS A 57 8.74 8.88 6.60
N SER A 58 8.98 9.57 7.73
CA SER A 58 10.06 10.56 7.86
C SER A 58 11.40 9.93 8.27
N LYS A 59 11.37 8.74 8.88
CA LYS A 59 12.57 8.02 9.31
C LYS A 59 13.52 7.74 8.14
N PHE A 60 14.79 7.54 8.47
CA PHE A 60 15.83 7.16 7.52
C PHE A 60 15.87 8.10 6.31
N ASN A 61 15.92 9.42 6.57
CA ASN A 61 15.97 10.44 5.54
C ASN A 61 14.84 10.36 4.49
N GLY A 62 13.64 9.96 4.92
CA GLY A 62 12.46 9.83 4.07
C GLY A 62 12.23 8.46 3.43
N GLU A 63 13.15 7.50 3.62
CA GLU A 63 12.93 6.09 3.22
C GLU A 63 11.78 5.46 4.04
N GLY A 64 11.61 5.93 5.27
CA GLY A 64 10.57 5.51 6.20
C GLY A 64 10.92 4.22 6.94
N GLY A 65 10.28 4.01 8.08
CA GLY A 65 10.50 2.82 8.89
C GLY A 65 9.36 2.57 9.86
N ARG A 66 9.22 1.31 10.27
CA ARG A 66 8.23 0.95 11.29
C ARG A 66 8.57 1.63 12.62
N THR A 67 7.56 2.02 13.37
CA THR A 67 7.77 2.50 14.73
C THR A 67 8.00 1.33 15.68
N PRO A 68 8.68 1.52 16.82
CA PRO A 68 8.86 0.46 17.82
C PRO A 68 7.49 -0.10 18.25
N LYS A 69 7.38 -1.42 18.43
CA LYS A 69 6.11 -2.10 18.76
C LYS A 69 5.48 -1.57 20.04
N GLU A 70 6.30 -1.02 20.92
CA GLU A 70 5.91 -0.44 22.20
C GLU A 70 5.04 0.81 22.01
N THR A 71 5.21 1.49 20.89
CA THR A 71 4.47 2.70 20.50
C THR A 71 3.19 2.40 19.72
N TRP A 72 2.95 1.13 19.39
CA TRP A 72 1.77 0.75 18.61
C TRP A 72 0.52 0.86 19.49
N ALA A 73 -0.56 1.34 18.88
CA ALA A 73 -1.85 1.35 19.54
C ALA A 73 -2.31 -0.10 19.79
N ARG A 74 -2.87 -0.34 20.98
CA ARG A 74 -3.28 -1.68 21.43
C ARG A 74 -4.77 -1.70 21.66
N VAL A 75 -5.40 -2.76 21.20
CA VAL A 75 -6.80 -3.07 21.50
C VAL A 75 -6.78 -4.32 22.39
N PRO A 76 -7.28 -4.23 23.64
CA PRO A 76 -7.32 -5.36 24.56
C PRO A 76 -8.11 -6.55 23.99
N ALA A 77 -7.71 -7.77 24.36
CA ALA A 77 -8.44 -8.97 24.00
C ALA A 77 -9.90 -8.92 24.48
N GLY A 78 -10.83 -9.47 23.70
CA GLY A 78 -12.26 -9.44 23.99
C GLY A 78 -12.94 -8.08 23.78
N THR A 79 -12.23 -7.06 23.29
CA THR A 79 -12.86 -5.81 22.86
C THR A 79 -13.76 -6.08 21.67
N ALA A 80 -15.04 -5.70 21.77
CA ALA A 80 -15.97 -5.80 20.65
C ALA A 80 -15.59 -4.78 19.56
N ILE A 81 -15.35 -5.28 18.35
CA ILE A 81 -15.05 -4.47 17.16
C ILE A 81 -16.18 -4.65 16.16
N ASP A 82 -16.97 -3.59 15.97
CA ASP A 82 -18.11 -3.60 15.05
C ASP A 82 -17.68 -3.41 13.59
N VAL A 83 -16.66 -2.58 13.37
CA VAL A 83 -16.20 -2.17 12.03
C VAL A 83 -14.67 -2.06 12.01
N VAL A 84 -14.05 -2.59 10.96
CA VAL A 84 -12.63 -2.41 10.66
C VAL A 84 -12.52 -1.67 9.32
N VAL A 85 -11.76 -0.57 9.29
CA VAL A 85 -11.53 0.20 8.06
C VAL A 85 -10.14 -0.11 7.54
N PHE A 86 -10.07 -1.04 6.59
CA PHE A 86 -8.82 -1.35 5.92
C PHE A 86 -8.69 -0.54 4.63
N GLU A 87 -7.66 0.30 4.53
CA GLU A 87 -7.42 1.16 3.38
C GLU A 87 -6.05 0.94 2.74
N GLY A 88 -5.95 1.19 1.45
CA GLY A 88 -4.71 1.20 0.70
C GLY A 88 -4.96 1.39 -0.79
N TRP A 89 -4.01 2.03 -1.48
CA TRP A 89 -4.17 2.42 -2.89
C TRP A 89 -4.34 1.24 -3.86
N CYS A 90 -3.87 0.05 -3.48
CA CYS A 90 -3.97 -1.18 -4.27
C CYS A 90 -4.94 -2.22 -3.66
N VAL A 91 -5.77 -1.83 -2.69
CA VAL A 91 -6.78 -2.74 -2.11
C VAL A 91 -7.85 -3.02 -3.17
N GLY A 92 -8.21 -4.30 -3.32
CA GLY A 92 -9.17 -4.74 -4.34
C GLY A 92 -8.57 -4.97 -5.73
N PHE A 93 -7.28 -4.65 -5.95
CA PHE A 93 -6.62 -4.97 -7.21
C PHE A 93 -6.51 -6.49 -7.36
N GLN A 94 -6.70 -6.98 -8.59
CA GLN A 94 -6.66 -8.39 -8.91
C GLN A 94 -5.48 -8.72 -9.82
N PRO A 95 -4.77 -9.83 -9.58
CA PRO A 95 -3.71 -10.26 -10.47
C PRO A 95 -4.29 -10.66 -11.83
N LEU A 96 -3.57 -10.34 -12.89
CA LEU A 96 -3.90 -10.72 -14.25
C LEU A 96 -3.18 -12.01 -14.65
N GLU A 97 -3.70 -12.71 -15.66
CA GLU A 97 -2.94 -13.78 -16.29
C GLU A 97 -1.67 -13.23 -16.96
N LYS A 98 -0.59 -14.04 -16.99
CA LYS A 98 0.69 -13.61 -17.57
C LYS A 98 0.56 -13.15 -19.02
N ALA A 99 -0.31 -13.78 -19.80
CA ALA A 99 -0.58 -13.39 -21.18
C ALA A 99 -1.25 -12.00 -21.25
N ALA A 100 -2.23 -11.74 -20.40
CA ALA A 100 -2.90 -10.45 -20.31
C ALA A 100 -1.95 -9.32 -19.87
N VAL A 101 -1.02 -9.59 -18.94
CA VAL A 101 0.02 -8.61 -18.56
C VAL A 101 0.88 -8.22 -19.75
N ARG A 102 1.34 -9.20 -20.54
CA ARG A 102 2.16 -8.94 -21.74
C ARG A 102 1.38 -8.16 -22.79
N GLN A 103 0.14 -8.55 -23.04
CA GLN A 103 -0.73 -7.84 -23.97
C GLN A 103 -0.91 -6.37 -23.58
N GLN A 104 -1.22 -6.08 -22.30
CA GLN A 104 -1.37 -4.71 -21.81
C GLN A 104 -0.07 -3.90 -21.92
N TRP A 105 1.09 -4.55 -21.71
CA TRP A 105 2.39 -3.92 -21.89
C TRP A 105 2.69 -3.58 -23.36
N GLU A 106 2.38 -4.48 -24.29
CA GLU A 106 2.52 -4.25 -25.73
C GLU A 106 1.59 -3.14 -26.23
N GLU A 107 0.31 -3.17 -25.85
CA GLU A 107 -0.68 -2.14 -26.18
C GLU A 107 -0.29 -0.76 -25.58
N GLY A 108 0.19 -0.76 -24.34
CA GLY A 108 0.69 0.44 -23.66
C GLY A 108 1.95 1.03 -24.31
N SER A 109 2.79 0.17 -24.91
CA SER A 109 4.00 0.58 -25.63
C SER A 109 3.70 1.27 -26.96
N GLN A 110 2.55 0.98 -27.57
CA GLN A 110 2.12 1.56 -28.85
C GLN A 110 1.33 2.87 -28.69
N LYS A 111 0.74 3.12 -27.51
CA LYS A 111 -0.01 4.36 -27.23
C LYS A 111 0.93 5.52 -26.97
N GLN A 112 1.01 6.46 -27.92
CA GLN A 112 1.75 7.70 -27.76
C GLN A 112 0.86 8.72 -27.03
N ILE A 113 1.13 8.91 -25.74
CA ILE A 113 0.31 9.77 -24.89
C ILE A 113 0.99 11.14 -24.76
N GLY A 114 0.47 12.14 -25.48
CA GLY A 114 0.87 13.56 -25.35
C GLY A 114 0.16 14.26 -24.19
N LEU A 115 0.11 13.62 -23.01
CA LEU A 115 -0.48 14.23 -21.81
C LEU A 115 0.57 15.02 -21.03
N GLU A 116 0.11 16.03 -20.30
CA GLU A 116 0.92 16.87 -19.40
C GLU A 116 1.68 16.05 -18.35
N TYR A 117 1.16 14.86 -18.00
CA TYR A 117 1.76 13.92 -17.06
C TYR A 117 1.81 12.49 -17.64
N PRO A 118 2.84 11.70 -17.28
CA PRO A 118 3.00 10.35 -17.79
C PRO A 118 2.02 9.39 -17.09
N THR A 119 0.84 9.18 -17.67
CA THR A 119 -0.13 8.19 -17.18
C THR A 119 0.05 6.81 -17.81
N GLY A 120 0.71 6.74 -18.98
CA GLY A 120 1.07 5.49 -19.67
C GLY A 120 2.48 5.01 -19.34
N THR A 121 2.78 4.78 -18.06
CA THR A 121 4.14 4.43 -17.60
C THR A 121 4.54 2.98 -17.83
N LEU A 122 3.60 2.11 -18.25
CA LEU A 122 3.86 0.67 -18.42
C LEU A 122 5.05 0.40 -19.36
N ARG A 123 5.22 1.21 -20.40
CA ARG A 123 6.31 1.11 -21.38
C ARG A 123 7.68 1.48 -20.81
N ASP A 124 7.71 2.29 -19.75
CA ASP A 124 8.95 2.76 -19.13
C ASP A 124 9.56 1.69 -18.21
N HIS A 125 8.90 0.52 -18.12
CA HIS A 125 9.30 -0.61 -17.32
C HIS A 125 9.45 -1.88 -18.17
N ALA A 126 10.44 -2.70 -17.83
CA ALA A 126 10.57 -4.04 -18.39
C ALA A 126 9.35 -4.90 -18.02
N VAL A 127 8.88 -5.73 -18.95
CA VAL A 127 7.70 -6.57 -18.74
C VAL A 127 7.89 -7.56 -17.60
N GLU A 128 9.13 -7.99 -17.35
CA GLU A 128 9.53 -8.83 -16.22
C GLU A 128 9.19 -8.18 -14.89
N HIS A 129 9.42 -6.87 -14.75
CA HIS A 129 9.10 -6.14 -13.51
C HIS A 129 7.59 -6.08 -13.26
N LEU A 130 6.79 -5.96 -14.32
CA LEU A 130 5.32 -5.97 -14.22
C LEU A 130 4.81 -7.36 -13.84
N LEU A 131 5.39 -8.42 -14.41
CA LEU A 131 5.08 -9.80 -14.04
C LEU A 131 5.44 -10.10 -12.58
N ASP A 132 6.55 -9.55 -12.08
CA ASP A 132 6.93 -9.66 -10.67
C ASP A 132 5.92 -8.95 -9.77
N VAL A 133 5.54 -7.71 -10.07
CA VAL A 133 4.51 -6.97 -9.30
C VAL A 133 3.19 -7.74 -9.29
N ASN A 134 2.79 -8.29 -10.44
CA ASN A 134 1.58 -9.09 -10.57
C ASN A 134 1.65 -10.39 -9.75
N THR A 135 2.82 -11.03 -9.69
CA THR A 135 3.05 -12.21 -8.85
C THR A 135 2.97 -11.86 -7.35
N GLN A 136 3.56 -10.73 -6.95
CA GLN A 136 3.47 -10.24 -5.57
C GLN A 136 2.03 -9.85 -5.21
N LEU A 137 1.27 -9.27 -6.15
CA LEU A 137 -0.15 -8.98 -5.98
C LEU A 137 -0.96 -10.27 -5.80
N CYS A 138 -0.64 -11.33 -6.56
CA CYS A 138 -1.27 -12.64 -6.37
C CYS A 138 -1.01 -13.19 -4.95
N GLY A 139 0.21 -13.07 -4.44
CA GLY A 139 0.53 -13.39 -3.04
C GLY A 139 -0.28 -12.56 -2.04
N TYR A 140 -0.46 -11.26 -2.32
CA TYR A 140 -1.27 -10.35 -1.52
C TYR A 140 -2.77 -10.68 -1.55
N CYS A 141 -3.32 -11.15 -2.66
CA CYS A 141 -4.73 -11.56 -2.72
C CYS A 141 -4.97 -12.92 -2.06
N ASN A 142 -4.06 -13.89 -2.26
CA ASN A 142 -4.25 -15.27 -1.83
C ASN A 142 -3.98 -15.49 -0.35
N LEU A 143 -2.93 -14.85 0.20
CA LEU A 143 -2.47 -15.13 1.56
C LEU A 143 -3.28 -14.39 2.64
N PHE A 144 -4.04 -13.37 2.26
CA PHE A 144 -4.18 -12.24 3.17
C PHE A 144 -5.56 -11.91 3.66
N PHE A 145 -6.59 -12.63 3.27
CA PHE A 145 -7.93 -12.20 3.62
C PHE A 145 -8.23 -10.75 3.15
N ILE A 146 -7.51 -10.23 2.15
CA ILE A 146 -7.68 -8.87 1.57
C ILE A 146 -8.11 -8.95 0.10
N GLY A 147 -8.01 -10.12 -0.51
CA GLY A 147 -8.70 -10.35 -1.78
C GLY A 147 -10.19 -10.00 -1.65
N PRO A 148 -10.86 -9.62 -2.74
CA PRO A 148 -12.25 -9.16 -2.72
C PRO A 148 -13.20 -10.15 -2.03
N GLN A 149 -12.85 -11.43 -1.96
CA GLN A 149 -13.62 -12.47 -1.27
C GLN A 149 -13.66 -12.35 0.27
N HIS A 150 -12.91 -11.43 0.86
CA HIS A 150 -12.82 -11.24 2.31
C HIS A 150 -13.24 -9.85 2.78
N LEU A 151 -13.51 -8.94 1.85
CA LEU A 151 -14.07 -7.63 2.16
C LEU A 151 -15.59 -7.76 2.16
N ASN A 152 -16.24 -7.37 3.26
CA ASN A 152 -17.70 -7.32 3.28
C ASN A 152 -18.23 -6.19 2.38
N PHE A 153 -17.51 -5.06 2.35
CA PHE A 153 -17.81 -3.89 1.54
C PHE A 153 -16.51 -3.28 1.02
N LEU A 154 -16.53 -2.76 -0.20
CA LEU A 154 -15.43 -2.00 -0.79
C LEU A 154 -15.95 -0.64 -1.21
N VAL A 155 -15.34 0.43 -0.69
CA VAL A 155 -15.57 1.80 -1.15
C VAL A 155 -14.40 2.17 -2.04
N HIS A 156 -14.66 2.28 -3.35
CA HIS A 156 -13.66 2.67 -4.35
C HIS A 156 -13.83 4.16 -4.70
N LEU A 157 -12.77 4.93 -4.53
CA LEU A 157 -12.71 6.33 -4.96
C LEU A 157 -11.99 6.37 -6.31
N ASP A 158 -12.73 6.69 -7.37
CA ASP A 158 -12.23 6.68 -8.75
C ASP A 158 -12.16 8.09 -9.36
N THR A 159 -11.43 8.23 -10.46
CA THR A 159 -11.30 9.46 -11.25
C THR A 159 -11.45 9.18 -12.73
N ASP A 160 -12.16 10.05 -13.43
CA ASP A 160 -12.33 9.94 -14.90
C ASP A 160 -11.01 10.16 -15.66
N ASP A 161 -10.05 10.86 -15.03
CA ASP A 161 -8.73 11.14 -15.60
C ASP A 161 -7.61 10.87 -14.57
N LEU A 162 -6.66 10.00 -14.95
CA LEU A 162 -5.50 9.64 -14.13
C LEU A 162 -4.54 10.83 -13.89
N VAL A 163 -4.58 11.87 -14.73
CA VAL A 163 -3.82 13.11 -14.50
C VAL A 163 -4.20 13.75 -13.15
N ASN A 164 -5.44 13.55 -12.68
CA ASN A 164 -5.87 14.06 -11.39
C ASN A 164 -5.05 13.49 -10.23
N VAL A 165 -4.57 12.25 -10.32
CA VAL A 165 -3.69 11.66 -9.30
C VAL A 165 -2.40 12.48 -9.13
N TYR A 166 -1.81 12.95 -10.24
CA TYR A 166 -0.64 13.83 -10.22
C TYR A 166 -0.97 15.19 -9.59
N ARG A 167 -2.09 15.80 -10.02
CA ARG A 167 -2.53 17.10 -9.49
C ARG A 167 -2.77 17.05 -7.99
N TRP A 168 -3.52 16.05 -7.52
CA TRP A 168 -3.81 15.86 -6.09
C TRP A 168 -2.55 15.61 -5.28
N ARG A 169 -1.63 14.78 -5.79
CA ARG A 169 -0.35 14.52 -5.12
C ARG A 169 0.49 15.79 -4.99
N MET A 170 0.53 16.61 -6.04
CA MET A 170 1.22 17.91 -6.01
C MET A 170 0.58 18.87 -5.00
N GLN A 171 -0.75 18.98 -4.97
CA GLN A 171 -1.47 19.82 -4.00
C GLN A 171 -1.18 19.38 -2.56
N GLN A 172 -1.17 18.07 -2.29
CA GLN A 172 -0.81 17.50 -0.99
C GLN A 172 0.61 17.89 -0.56
N GLU A 173 1.59 17.78 -1.47
CA GLU A 173 2.98 18.15 -1.17
C GLU A 173 3.14 19.65 -0.88
N HIS A 174 2.48 20.52 -1.64
CA HIS A 174 2.47 21.96 -1.36
C HIS A 174 1.87 22.27 0.02
N ALA A 175 0.71 21.69 0.34
CA ALA A 175 0.05 21.89 1.63
C ALA A 175 0.87 21.35 2.82
N LEU A 176 1.66 20.29 2.64
CA LEU A 176 2.58 19.78 3.66
C LEU A 176 3.77 20.72 3.87
N ARG A 177 4.33 21.29 2.80
CA ARG A 177 5.45 22.25 2.89
C ARG A 177 5.03 23.54 3.60
N THR A 178 3.86 24.09 3.27
CA THR A 178 3.33 25.28 3.94
C THR A 178 3.20 25.07 5.45
N ARG A 179 2.53 23.99 5.87
CA ARG A 179 2.35 23.67 7.30
C ARG A 179 3.68 23.46 8.04
N ARG A 180 4.66 22.84 7.39
CA ARG A 180 5.98 22.63 7.99
C ARG A 180 6.75 23.94 8.14
N ASN A 181 6.69 24.82 7.15
CA ASN A 181 7.36 26.13 7.23
C ASN A 181 6.74 27.02 8.31
N GLU A 182 5.41 27.00 8.46
CA GLU A 182 4.70 27.71 9.55
C GLU A 182 5.07 27.20 10.95
N SER A 183 5.55 25.96 11.07
CA SER A 183 5.96 25.36 12.35
C SER A 183 7.38 25.75 12.79
N TYR A 184 8.18 26.37 11.92
CA TYR A 184 9.54 26.83 12.23
C TYR A 184 9.62 28.34 12.54
N ASP A 185 8.57 29.10 12.23
CA ASP A 185 8.48 30.56 12.44
C ASP A 185 7.71 30.95 13.73
N GLY A 186 7.51 30.01 14.66
CA GLY A 186 6.86 30.23 15.97
C GLY A 186 7.63 29.60 17.12
#